data_AF-A0A392UG88-F1
#
_entry.id   AF-A0A392UG88-F1
#
_cell.length_a   1.000
_cell.length_b   1.000
_cell.length_c   1.000
_cell.angle_alpha   90.00
_cell.angle_beta   90.00
_cell.angle_gamma   90.00
#
_symmetry.space_group_name_H-M   'P 1'
#
loop_
_entity.id
_entity.type
_entity.pdbx_description
1 polymer ?
#
loop_
_entity_poly.entity_id
_entity_poly.type
_entity_poly.pdbx_seq_one_letter_code
_entity_poly.pdbx_strand_id
1 'polypeptide(L)' 'ITSLTEEKKKLQEELGALQVSMTPIEDEPEAAHGLTTRAELVEKIRALGQDVLDGTKYRFDNAVAQVKILNPTVELNTE' A
#
# COMPACT_ATOMS: atom_id res chain seq x y z
N ILE A 1 27.03 -29.94 -23.53
CA ILE A 1 25.67 -30.45 -23.24
C ILE A 1 25.50 -30.69 -21.73
N THR A 2 26.35 -31.48 -21.09
CA THR A 2 26.28 -31.78 -19.64
C THR A 2 26.28 -30.54 -18.74
N SER A 3 27.18 -29.58 -18.98
CA SER A 3 27.24 -28.33 -18.19
C SER A 3 25.97 -27.47 -18.32
N LEU A 4 25.37 -27.38 -19.51
CA LEU A 4 24.11 -26.66 -19.72
C LEU A 4 22.93 -27.35 -19.03
N THR A 5 22.91 -28.68 -18.99
CA THR A 5 21.86 -29.44 -18.30
C THR A 5 21.91 -29.23 -16.79
N GLU A 6 23.11 -29.24 -16.19
CA GLU A 6 23.27 -28.95 -14.76
C GLU A 6 22.93 -27.49 -14.41
N GLU A 7 23.35 -26.53 -15.22
CA GLU A 7 23.03 -25.11 -15.02
C GLU A 7 21.51 -24.86 -15.11
N LYS A 8 20.82 -25.47 -16.08
CA LYS A 8 19.36 -25.40 -16.19
C LYS A 8 18.67 -25.97 -14.95
N LYS A 9 19.11 -27.12 -14.44
CA LYS A 9 18.56 -27.73 -13.23
C LYS A 9 18.71 -26.80 -12.03
N LYS A 10 19.91 -26.23 -11.85
CA LYS A 10 20.18 -25.27 -10.78
C LYS A 10 19.27 -24.04 -10.86
N LEU A 11 19.10 -23.47 -12.05
CA LEU A 11 18.21 -22.32 -12.26
C LEU A 11 16.74 -22.65 -11.94
N GLN A 12 16.28 -23.87 -12.25
CA GLN A 12 14.93 -24.31 -11.90
C GLN A 12 14.74 -24.44 -10.38
N GLU A 13 15.75 -24.94 -9.67
CA GLU A 13 15.75 -25.02 -8.21
C GLU A 13 15.74 -23.62 -7.56
N GLU A 14 16.58 -22.70 -8.06
CA GLU A 14 16.63 -21.31 -7.59
C GLU A 14 15.32 -20.56 -7.86
N LEU A 15 14.70 -20.76 -9.03
CA LEU A 15 13.39 -20.17 -9.33
C LEU A 15 12.29 -20.71 -8.41
N GLY A 16 12.31 -21.99 -8.09
CA GLY A 16 11.36 -22.59 -7.14
C GLY A 16 11.53 -22.02 -5.73
N ALA A 17 12.77 -21.90 -5.24
CA ALA A 17 13.07 -21.29 -3.96
C ALA A 17 12.66 -19.81 -3.90
N LEU A 18 12.93 -19.08 -4.99
CA LEU A 18 12.54 -17.68 -5.10
C LEU A 18 11.02 -17.52 -5.06
N GLN A 19 10.26 -18.35 -5.78
CA GLN A 19 8.79 -18.33 -5.74
C GLN A 19 8.24 -18.55 -4.33
N VAL A 20 8.81 -19.49 -3.58
CA VAL A 20 8.43 -19.72 -2.18
C VAL A 20 8.78 -18.51 -1.31
N SER A 21 9.92 -17.87 -1.53
CA SER A 21 10.29 -16.65 -0.78
C SER A 21 9.43 -15.43 -1.12
N MET A 22 8.79 -15.42 -2.29
CA MET A 22 7.93 -14.35 -2.78
C MET A 22 6.45 -14.58 -2.46
N THR A 23 6.07 -15.69 -1.82
CA THR A 23 4.68 -15.85 -1.36
C THR A 23 4.39 -14.81 -0.29
N PRO A 24 3.29 -14.06 -0.41
CA PRO A 24 2.92 -13.10 0.61
C PRO A 24 2.82 -13.73 1.99
N ILE A 25 3.24 -13.01 3.01
CA ILE A 25 3.08 -13.43 4.41
C ILE A 25 1.67 -13.10 4.91
N GLU A 26 1.22 -13.75 6.00
CA GLU A 26 -0.15 -13.62 6.51
C GLU A 26 -0.58 -12.17 6.80
N ASP A 27 0.33 -11.37 7.35
CA ASP A 27 0.10 -9.96 7.70
C ASP A 27 0.49 -8.97 6.59
N GLU A 28 0.84 -9.46 5.40
CA GLU A 28 1.18 -8.57 4.29
C GLU A 28 -0.07 -7.80 3.83
N PRO A 29 -0.01 -6.47 3.77
CA PRO A 29 -1.12 -5.70 3.22
C PRO A 29 -1.36 -6.09 1.77
N GLU A 30 -2.62 -6.30 1.38
CA GLU A 30 -2.98 -6.61 -0.02
C GLU A 30 -2.45 -5.53 -1.00
N ALA A 31 -2.35 -4.29 -0.53
CA ALA A 31 -1.75 -3.16 -1.24
C ALA A 31 -0.25 -3.34 -1.57
N ALA A 32 0.45 -4.19 -0.83
CA ALA A 32 1.86 -4.51 -0.99
C ALA A 32 2.12 -5.77 -1.82
N HIS A 33 1.08 -6.57 -2.11
CA HIS A 33 1.21 -7.77 -2.92
C HIS A 33 1.82 -7.45 -4.29
N GLY A 34 2.84 -8.22 -4.67
CA GLY A 34 3.47 -8.14 -5.99
C GLY A 34 4.42 -6.95 -6.17
N LEU A 35 4.68 -6.15 -5.13
CA LEU A 35 5.76 -5.16 -5.17
C LEU A 35 7.11 -5.88 -5.12
N THR A 36 7.99 -5.56 -6.06
CA THR A 36 9.29 -6.24 -6.20
C THR A 36 10.48 -5.30 -5.96
N THR A 37 10.23 -4.00 -5.91
CA THR A 37 11.25 -2.97 -5.73
C THR A 37 10.92 -2.00 -4.60
N ARG A 38 11.96 -1.40 -4.02
CA ARG A 38 11.79 -0.33 -3.02
C ARG A 38 11.05 0.89 -3.57
N ALA A 39 11.22 1.20 -4.87
CA ALA A 39 10.56 2.34 -5.50
C ALA A 39 9.03 2.16 -5.50
N GLU A 40 8.56 0.99 -5.93
CA GLU A 40 7.13 0.62 -5.93
C GLU A 40 6.53 0.71 -4.51
N LEU A 41 7.25 0.23 -3.50
CA LEU A 41 6.83 0.36 -2.09
C LEU A 41 6.69 1.82 -1.65
N VAL A 42 7.69 2.66 -1.93
CA VAL A 42 7.65 4.08 -1.57
C VAL A 42 6.51 4.81 -2.28
N GLU A 43 6.25 4.50 -3.55
CA GLU A 43 5.12 5.04 -4.29
C GLU A 43 3.78 4.62 -3.69
N LYS A 44 3.63 3.34 -3.33
CA LYS A 44 2.41 2.84 -2.71
C LYS A 44 2.16 3.47 -1.35
N ILE A 45 3.19 3.63 -0.52
CA ILE A 45 3.11 4.33 0.77
C ILE A 45 2.67 5.78 0.56
N ARG A 46 3.24 6.48 -0.43
CA ARG A 46 2.84 7.86 -0.75
C ARG A 46 1.36 7.94 -1.13
N ALA A 47 0.89 7.05 -2.00
CA ALA A 47 -0.52 7.01 -2.41
C ALA A 47 -1.45 6.78 -1.21
N LEU A 48 -1.15 5.77 -0.38
CA LEU A 48 -1.93 5.50 0.84
C LEU A 48 -1.93 6.68 1.81
N GLY A 49 -0.80 7.37 1.97
CA GLY A 49 -0.71 8.57 2.80
C GLY A 49 -1.60 9.70 2.29
N GLN A 50 -1.68 9.87 0.97
CA GLN A 50 -2.56 10.85 0.33
C GLN A 50 -4.04 10.49 0.54
N ASP A 51 -4.42 9.22 0.36
CA ASP A 51 -5.78 8.75 0.56
C ASP A 51 -6.26 8.97 2.02
N VAL A 52 -5.39 8.70 3.00
CA VAL A 52 -5.68 8.95 4.41
C VAL A 52 -5.86 10.44 4.70
N LEU A 53 -5.00 11.29 4.14
CA LEU A 53 -5.09 12.74 4.31
C LEU A 53 -6.39 13.27 3.71
N ASP A 54 -6.74 12.86 2.50
CA ASP A 54 -7.95 13.31 1.81
C ASP A 54 -9.22 12.81 2.51
N GLY A 55 -9.23 11.55 2.97
CA GLY A 55 -10.30 11.01 3.79
C GLY A 55 -10.48 11.75 5.12
N THR A 56 -9.38 12.16 5.74
CA THR A 56 -9.40 12.93 7.01
C THR A 56 -9.96 14.32 6.79
N LYS A 57 -9.50 15.04 5.76
CA LYS A 57 -10.05 16.35 5.37
C LYS A 57 -11.54 16.27 5.10
N TYR A 58 -11.96 15.29 4.31
CA TYR A 58 -13.37 15.08 4.01
C TYR A 58 -14.22 14.87 5.29
N ARG A 59 -13.76 14.03 6.22
CA ARG A 59 -14.50 13.80 7.48
C ARG A 59 -14.54 15.05 8.36
N PHE A 60 -13.46 15.82 8.40
CA PHE A 60 -13.40 17.08 9.11
C PHE A 60 -14.39 18.10 8.54
N ASP A 61 -14.36 18.33 7.23
CA ASP A 61 -15.28 19.25 6.55
C ASP A 61 -16.75 18.85 6.76
N ASN A 62 -17.02 17.55 6.69
CA ASN A 62 -18.35 17.01 6.96
C ASN A 62 -18.79 17.22 8.43
N ALA A 63 -17.89 17.08 9.40
CA ALA A 63 -18.18 17.38 10.80
C ALA A 63 -18.47 18.87 11.00
N VAL A 64 -17.68 19.75 10.40
CA VAL A 64 -17.91 21.21 10.39
C VAL A 64 -19.28 21.54 9.79
N ALA A 65 -19.63 20.93 8.66
CA ALA A 65 -20.93 21.11 8.02
C ALA A 65 -22.08 20.65 8.91
N GLN A 66 -21.96 19.49 9.55
CA GLN A 66 -22.97 18.98 10.48
C GLN A 66 -23.18 19.93 11.68
N VAL A 67 -22.10 20.46 12.25
CA VAL A 67 -22.20 21.43 13.35
C VAL A 67 -22.91 22.71 12.91
N LYS A 68 -22.60 23.23 11.72
CA LYS A 68 -23.27 24.42 11.16
C LYS A 68 -24.76 24.18 10.86
N ILE A 69 -25.15 22.95 10.51
CA ILE A 69 -26.57 22.60 10.34
C ILE A 69 -27.31 22.67 11.68
N LEU A 70 -26.70 22.16 12.76
CA LEU A 70 -27.32 22.11 14.09
C LEU A 70 -27.28 23.45 14.84
N ASN A 71 -26.26 24.27 14.59
CA ASN A 71 -26.11 25.59 15.18
C ASN A 71 -25.61 26.58 14.11
N PRO A 72 -26.51 27.20 13.32
CA PRO A 72 -26.12 28.05 12.20
C PRO A 72 -25.35 29.32 12.58
N THR A 73 -25.46 29.78 13.82
CA THR A 73 -24.79 30.99 14.31
C THR A 73 -23.43 30.71 14.94
N VAL A 74 -23.00 29.44 15.01
CA VAL A 74 -21.71 29.09 15.61
C VAL A 74 -20.57 29.49 14.67
N GLU A 75 -19.61 30.24 15.22
CA GLU A 75 -18.35 30.52 14.55
C GLU A 75 -17.32 29.48 14.97
N LEU A 76 -16.81 28.72 14.00
CA LEU A 76 -15.78 27.70 14.21
C LEU A 76 -14.46 28.23 13.67
N ASN A 77 -13.39 28.15 14.47
CA ASN A 77 -12.04 28.39 13.98
C ASN A 77 -11.46 27.07 13.47
N THR A 78 -11.19 26.98 12.17
CA THR A 78 -10.78 25.74 11.50
C THR A 78 -9.36 25.81 10.91
N GLU A 79 -8.56 26.80 11.35
CA GLU A 79 -7.17 27.03 10.92
C GLU A 79 -6.26 27.38 12.10
#